data_AF-S7Q8M2-F1
#
_entry.id   AF-S7Q8M2-F1
#
_cell.length_a   1.000
_cell.length_b   1.000
_cell.length_c   1.000
_cell.angle_alpha   90.00
_cell.angle_beta   90.00
_cell.angle_gamma   90.00
#
_symmetry.space_group_name_H-M   'P 1'
#
loop_
_entity.id
_entity.type
_entity.pdbx_description
1 polymer ?
#
loop_
_entity_poly.entity_id
_entity_poly.type
_entity_poly.pdbx_seq_one_letter_code
_entity_poly.pdbx_strand_id
1 'polypeptide(L)'
;MLDKLTGVFAPRPSTGPHKLRECLPLIIFLRNRLKYALTGDEVKKICMQRFIKIDGKVRTDITYPAGFMDVISIDKTGENFRLIYDTKGRFAVHRITPEEAKYKLCKVRKIFVGTKGIPHLVTHDARTIRYPDPLIKVNDTIQIDLETGRITDFIKFDTGNLCMVTGGANLGRIGVITNRERHPGSFDVVHVKDANGNSFATRLSNIFVIGKSKENLATNHGFPYPVERVSASPLLKRETRDWRPNRAVAEMSSRLGLGGDGKENTPDKEGTAALDLAKTLSTLLSLLDFKRKSVPSFISGLPATAVLNSNLRSLQNRKPAPPPPHHGTARSPAPHGQCAAGQL
;
A
#
# COMPACT_ATOMS: atom_id res chain seq x y z
N MET A 1 9.10 6.95 -14.47
CA MET A 1 7.94 7.55 -15.14
C MET A 1 8.52 8.51 -16.15
N LEU A 2 8.32 8.18 -17.42
CA LEU A 2 8.69 9.03 -18.54
C LEU A 2 7.43 9.79 -18.94
N ASP A 3 7.58 11.05 -19.26
CA ASP A 3 6.51 11.89 -19.78
C ASP A 3 6.37 11.70 -21.31
N LYS A 4 5.30 12.23 -21.88
CA LYS A 4 4.98 12.04 -23.30
C LYS A 4 5.66 13.05 -24.22
N LEU A 5 6.15 14.18 -23.70
CA LEU A 5 6.51 15.35 -24.50
C LEU A 5 8.01 15.61 -24.57
N THR A 6 8.83 15.07 -23.65
CA THR A 6 10.28 15.32 -23.62
C THR A 6 11.04 14.81 -24.84
N GLY A 7 10.52 13.82 -25.57
CA GLY A 7 11.17 13.35 -26.78
C GLY A 7 10.55 12.09 -27.37
N VAL A 8 11.08 11.67 -28.52
CA VAL A 8 10.59 10.51 -29.29
C VAL A 8 11.08 9.18 -28.71
N PHE A 9 12.28 9.16 -28.13
CA PHE A 9 12.94 7.93 -27.69
C PHE A 9 13.01 7.78 -26.18
N ALA A 10 12.93 6.54 -25.72
CA ALA A 10 13.15 6.16 -24.32
C ALA A 10 14.49 5.42 -24.18
N PRO A 11 15.17 5.52 -23.02
CA PRO A 11 16.36 4.73 -22.75
C PRO A 11 16.05 3.23 -22.83
N ARG A 12 16.66 2.54 -23.79
CA ARG A 12 16.54 1.08 -23.91
C ARG A 12 17.55 0.43 -22.95
N PRO A 13 17.10 -0.41 -22.00
CA PRO A 13 18.03 -1.09 -21.09
C PRO A 13 18.97 -2.01 -21.86
N SER A 14 20.23 -2.05 -21.42
CA SER A 14 21.23 -3.01 -21.88
C SER A 14 20.82 -4.44 -21.52
N THR A 15 21.39 -5.45 -22.18
CA THR A 15 21.22 -6.84 -21.77
C THR A 15 21.92 -7.07 -20.43
N GLY A 16 21.22 -7.70 -19.48
CA GLY A 16 21.73 -7.86 -18.13
C GLY A 16 20.86 -8.76 -17.24
N PRO A 17 21.00 -8.66 -15.91
CA PRO A 17 20.39 -9.58 -14.95
C PRO A 17 18.85 -9.64 -15.02
N HIS A 18 18.21 -8.49 -15.24
CA HIS A 18 16.76 -8.35 -15.18
C HIS A 18 16.15 -8.18 -16.57
N LYS A 19 14.90 -8.62 -16.74
CA LYS A 19 14.18 -8.48 -18.01
C LYS A 19 13.88 -7.02 -18.32
N LEU A 20 13.80 -6.67 -19.61
CA LEU A 20 13.54 -5.30 -20.08
C LEU A 20 12.29 -4.66 -19.45
N ARG A 21 11.21 -5.42 -19.26
CA ARG A 21 9.94 -4.93 -18.68
C ARG A 21 9.92 -4.91 -17.14
N GLU A 22 10.89 -5.55 -16.50
CA GLU A 22 10.99 -5.75 -15.05
C GLU A 22 12.23 -5.03 -14.48
N CYS A 23 12.78 -4.04 -15.20
CA CYS A 23 13.98 -3.32 -14.80
C CYS A 23 13.80 -1.79 -14.86
N LEU A 24 14.71 -1.09 -14.19
CA LEU A 24 14.87 0.34 -14.13
C LEU A 24 16.31 0.69 -14.55
N PRO A 25 16.53 1.24 -15.77
CA PRO A 25 17.87 1.61 -16.19
C PRO A 25 18.43 2.77 -15.36
N LEU A 26 19.75 2.77 -15.12
CA LEU A 26 20.44 3.74 -14.26
C LEU A 26 20.17 5.21 -14.62
N ILE A 27 20.09 5.53 -15.92
CA ILE A 27 19.75 6.87 -16.39
C ILE A 27 18.40 7.38 -15.86
N ILE A 28 17.38 6.51 -15.78
CA ILE A 28 16.06 6.88 -15.25
C ILE A 28 16.14 7.00 -13.72
N PHE A 29 16.94 6.17 -13.06
CA PHE A 29 17.13 6.23 -11.61
C PHE A 29 17.76 7.56 -11.18
N LEU A 30 18.90 7.94 -11.75
CA LEU A 30 19.63 9.16 -11.36
C LEU A 30 18.88 10.44 -11.78
N ARG A 31 18.39 10.50 -13.02
CA ARG A 31 17.77 11.70 -13.58
C ARG A 31 16.33 11.89 -13.13
N ASN A 32 15.49 10.86 -13.22
CA ASN A 32 14.05 11.01 -13.01
C ASN A 32 13.63 10.75 -11.56
N ARG A 33 14.29 9.83 -10.84
CA ARG A 33 13.94 9.49 -9.45
C ARG A 33 14.69 10.33 -8.43
N LEU A 34 16.02 10.32 -8.47
CA LEU A 34 16.86 11.02 -7.49
C LEU A 34 17.07 12.51 -7.81
N LYS A 35 16.93 12.90 -9.08
CA LYS A 35 17.15 14.28 -9.54
C LYS A 35 18.58 14.79 -9.32
N TYR A 36 19.57 13.89 -9.30
CA TYR A 36 20.99 14.27 -9.21
C TYR A 36 21.58 14.76 -10.53
N ALA A 37 20.92 14.44 -11.65
CA ALA A 37 21.25 14.93 -12.96
C ALA A 37 19.98 15.47 -13.63
N LEU A 38 20.14 16.50 -14.46
CA LEU A 38 19.09 17.08 -15.28
C LEU A 38 19.13 16.47 -16.68
N THR A 39 20.32 16.30 -17.25
CA THR A 39 20.53 15.80 -18.63
C THR A 39 21.10 14.37 -18.66
N GLY A 40 21.02 13.71 -19.83
CA GLY A 40 21.62 12.39 -20.02
C GLY A 40 23.15 12.39 -19.98
N ASP A 41 23.77 13.47 -20.43
CA ASP A 41 25.23 13.61 -20.44
C ASP A 41 25.81 13.80 -19.04
N GLU A 42 25.10 14.49 -18.14
CA GLU A 42 25.46 14.56 -16.72
C GLU A 42 25.44 13.18 -16.07
N VAL A 43 24.43 12.36 -16.37
CA VAL A 43 24.39 10.97 -15.89
C VAL A 43 25.62 10.20 -16.38
N LYS A 44 25.99 10.37 -17.66
CA LYS A 44 27.20 9.75 -18.21
C LYS A 44 28.45 10.19 -17.47
N LYS A 45 28.59 11.49 -17.15
CA LYS A 45 29.71 12.01 -16.35
C LYS A 45 29.78 11.36 -14.96
N ILE A 46 28.65 11.24 -14.27
CA ILE A 46 28.57 10.58 -12.94
C ILE A 46 28.97 9.10 -13.03
N CYS A 47 28.45 8.37 -14.01
CA CYS A 47 28.78 6.95 -14.19
C CYS A 47 30.26 6.74 -14.56
N MET A 48 30.84 7.60 -15.40
CA MET A 48 32.25 7.52 -15.79
C MET A 48 33.21 7.81 -14.65
N GLN A 49 32.79 8.60 -13.65
CA GLN A 49 33.54 8.82 -12.41
C GLN A 49 33.52 7.62 -11.46
N ARG A 50 32.81 6.53 -11.80
CA ARG A 50 32.80 5.26 -11.05
C ARG A 50 32.23 5.37 -9.62
N PHE A 51 31.42 6.39 -9.33
CA PHE A 51 30.81 6.58 -8.00
C PHE A 51 29.62 5.66 -7.71
N ILE A 52 29.04 5.04 -8.73
CA ILE A 52 27.85 4.21 -8.60
C ILE A 52 28.25 2.74 -8.59
N LYS A 53 27.87 2.07 -7.51
CA LYS A 53 27.99 0.62 -7.37
C LYS A 53 26.60 0.00 -7.34
N ILE A 54 26.44 -1.09 -8.07
CA ILE A 54 25.23 -1.92 -8.05
C ILE A 54 25.65 -3.29 -7.56
N ASP A 55 25.01 -3.76 -6.50
CA ASP A 55 25.34 -5.01 -5.81
C ASP A 55 26.85 -5.09 -5.46
N GLY A 56 27.42 -3.99 -4.96
CA GLY A 56 28.84 -3.88 -4.61
C GLY A 56 29.80 -3.72 -5.80
N LYS A 57 29.34 -3.87 -7.05
CA LYS A 57 30.19 -3.73 -8.25
C LYS A 57 30.01 -2.37 -8.90
N VAL A 58 31.10 -1.69 -9.21
CA VAL A 58 31.08 -0.42 -9.95
C VAL A 58 30.46 -0.65 -11.34
N ARG A 59 29.49 0.17 -11.71
CA ARG A 59 28.85 0.13 -13.04
C ARG A 59 28.96 1.49 -13.73
N THR A 60 29.57 1.48 -14.91
CA THR A 60 29.75 2.67 -15.75
C THR A 60 28.67 2.80 -16.84
N ASP A 61 27.94 1.72 -17.12
CA ASP A 61 26.89 1.70 -18.12
C ASP A 61 25.65 2.48 -17.66
N ILE A 62 25.28 3.52 -18.41
CA ILE A 62 24.12 4.38 -18.15
C ILE A 62 22.78 3.66 -18.33
N THR A 63 22.72 2.63 -19.18
CA THR A 63 21.50 1.87 -19.47
C THR A 63 21.48 0.50 -18.79
N TYR A 64 22.32 0.31 -17.78
CA TYR A 64 22.37 -0.94 -17.02
C TYR A 64 21.00 -1.27 -16.39
N PRO A 65 20.45 -2.49 -16.59
CA PRO A 65 19.15 -2.88 -16.07
C PRO A 65 19.24 -3.25 -14.59
N ALA A 66 19.09 -2.27 -13.70
CA ALA A 66 18.88 -2.53 -12.27
C ALA A 66 17.43 -2.97 -12.03
N GLY A 67 17.20 -3.91 -11.13
CA GLY A 67 15.86 -4.50 -10.96
C GLY A 67 15.49 -4.73 -9.50
N PHE A 68 14.48 -5.57 -9.31
CA PHE A 68 13.94 -5.87 -7.99
C PHE A 68 15.01 -6.44 -7.05
N MET A 69 15.04 -5.95 -5.81
CA MET A 69 15.99 -6.32 -4.73
C MET A 69 17.46 -5.97 -4.94
N ASP A 70 17.83 -5.34 -6.07
CA ASP A 70 19.18 -4.83 -6.26
C ASP A 70 19.48 -3.68 -5.27
N VAL A 71 20.73 -3.65 -4.83
CA VAL A 71 21.26 -2.58 -3.97
C VAL A 71 22.08 -1.63 -4.82
N ILE A 72 21.74 -0.34 -4.80
CA ILE A 72 22.47 0.73 -5.47
C ILE A 72 23.12 1.58 -4.38
N SER A 73 24.44 1.60 -4.33
CA SER A 73 25.21 2.41 -3.38
C SER A 73 25.96 3.51 -4.11
N ILE A 74 25.95 4.71 -3.52
CA ILE A 74 26.68 5.88 -4.02
C ILE A 74 27.73 6.26 -2.99
N ASP A 75 29.00 5.95 -3.30
CA ASP A 75 30.09 6.10 -2.32
C ASP A 75 30.28 7.55 -1.88
N LYS A 76 30.13 8.50 -2.81
CA LYS A 76 30.41 9.93 -2.56
C LYS A 76 29.41 10.58 -1.60
N THR A 77 28.16 10.15 -1.65
CA THR A 77 27.10 10.66 -0.77
C THR A 77 26.87 9.75 0.45
N GLY A 78 27.42 8.54 0.44
CA GLY A 78 27.18 7.53 1.47
C GLY A 78 25.74 6.98 1.49
N GLU A 79 24.92 7.31 0.49
CA GLU A 79 23.54 6.86 0.40
C GLU A 79 23.45 5.48 -0.26
N ASN A 80 22.70 4.58 0.37
CA ASN A 80 22.40 3.25 -0.16
C ASN A 80 20.90 3.13 -0.44
N PHE A 81 20.58 2.52 -1.56
CA PHE A 81 19.20 2.35 -2.01
C PHE A 81 18.92 0.89 -2.34
N ARG A 82 17.70 0.45 -2.05
CA ARG A 82 17.15 -0.82 -2.54
C ARG A 82 16.00 -0.55 -3.50
N LEU A 83 16.00 -1.24 -4.63
CA LEU A 83 14.90 -1.16 -5.58
C LEU A 83 13.78 -2.11 -5.16
N ILE A 84 12.64 -1.54 -4.76
CA ILE A 84 11.46 -2.27 -4.30
C ILE A 84 10.24 -1.76 -5.08
N TYR A 85 9.20 -2.59 -5.23
CA TYR A 85 7.93 -2.16 -5.80
C TYR A 85 7.08 -1.40 -4.77
N ASP A 86 6.46 -0.32 -5.22
CA ASP A 86 5.37 0.39 -4.55
C ASP A 86 4.04 -0.33 -4.80
N THR A 87 3.00 -0.07 -4.00
CA THR A 87 1.64 -0.66 -4.17
C THR A 87 0.94 -0.29 -5.47
N LYS A 88 1.45 0.73 -6.18
CA LYS A 88 1.01 1.10 -7.54
C LYS A 88 1.79 0.37 -8.64
N GLY A 89 2.66 -0.57 -8.28
CA GLY A 89 3.49 -1.32 -9.21
C GLY A 89 4.66 -0.54 -9.83
N ARG A 90 5.11 0.52 -9.18
CA ARG A 90 6.24 1.36 -9.63
C ARG A 90 7.47 1.01 -8.83
N PHE A 91 8.66 1.12 -9.41
CA PHE A 91 9.88 1.10 -8.61
C PHE A 91 9.93 2.32 -7.68
N ALA A 92 9.98 2.05 -6.38
CA ALA A 92 10.28 3.00 -5.33
C ALA A 92 11.78 2.95 -5.02
N VAL A 93 12.35 4.11 -4.73
CA VAL A 93 13.73 4.25 -4.28
C VAL A 93 13.69 4.23 -2.76
N HIS A 94 14.01 3.08 -2.17
CA HIS A 94 14.01 2.91 -0.72
C HIS A 94 15.42 3.14 -0.18
N ARG A 95 15.60 4.12 0.71
CA ARG A 95 16.87 4.33 1.40
C ARG A 95 17.09 3.23 2.45
N ILE A 96 18.28 2.65 2.48
CA ILE A 96 18.64 1.58 3.41
C ILE A 96 19.88 1.95 4.21
N THR A 97 20.06 1.29 5.35
CA THR A 97 21.28 1.40 6.16
C THR A 97 22.45 0.68 5.48
N PRO A 98 23.71 1.02 5.80
CA PRO A 98 24.87 0.33 5.23
C PRO A 98 24.96 -1.15 5.63
N GLU A 99 24.35 -1.56 6.75
CA GLU A 99 24.31 -2.96 7.17
C GLU A 99 23.38 -3.78 6.28
N GLU A 100 22.19 -3.28 5.99
CA GLU A 100 21.25 -3.90 5.05
C GLU A 100 21.74 -3.90 3.61
N ALA A 101 22.66 -2.98 3.28
CA ALA A 101 23.26 -2.89 1.95
C ALA A 101 24.24 -4.04 1.67
N LYS A 102 24.68 -4.78 2.69
CA LYS A 102 25.63 -5.90 2.53
C LYS A 102 24.99 -7.15 1.92
N TYR A 103 23.70 -7.35 2.11
CA TYR A 103 23.01 -8.55 1.65
C TYR A 103 21.83 -8.25 0.74
N LYS A 104 21.35 -9.26 0.01
CA LYS A 104 20.07 -9.16 -0.71
C LYS A 104 19.35 -10.49 -0.79
N LEU A 105 18.03 -10.42 -0.96
CA LEU A 105 17.22 -11.61 -1.20
C LEU A 105 17.13 -11.91 -2.69
N CYS A 106 17.27 -13.17 -3.03
CA CYS A 106 17.15 -13.66 -4.39
C CYS A 106 16.24 -14.88 -4.45
N LYS A 107 15.21 -14.81 -5.30
CA LYS A 107 14.33 -15.97 -5.57
C LYS A 107 15.05 -16.98 -6.44
N VAL A 108 14.92 -18.25 -6.08
CA VAL A 108 15.43 -19.40 -6.82
C VAL A 108 14.50 -19.71 -8.00
N ARG A 109 15.04 -19.73 -9.22
CA ARG A 109 14.28 -20.00 -10.45
C ARG A 109 14.43 -21.44 -10.94
N LYS A 110 15.64 -21.98 -10.86
CA LYS A 110 15.92 -23.37 -11.24
C LYS A 110 17.11 -23.90 -10.48
N ILE A 111 17.08 -25.20 -10.23
CA ILE A 111 18.19 -25.97 -9.67
C ILE A 111 18.49 -27.05 -10.69
N PHE A 112 19.77 -27.23 -11.01
CA PHE A 112 20.21 -28.26 -11.95
C PHE A 112 21.54 -28.84 -11.51
N VAL A 113 21.83 -30.05 -11.94
CA VAL A 113 23.13 -30.70 -11.70
C VAL A 113 23.99 -30.46 -12.93
N GLY A 114 25.13 -29.81 -12.74
CA GLY A 114 26.10 -29.53 -13.78
C GLY A 114 27.03 -30.70 -14.06
N THR A 115 28.10 -30.40 -14.78
CA THR A 115 29.18 -31.36 -15.01
C THR A 115 29.80 -31.81 -13.69
N LYS A 116 30.28 -33.05 -13.64
CA LYS A 116 30.86 -33.66 -12.43
C LYS A 116 29.88 -33.79 -11.25
N GLY A 117 28.58 -33.82 -11.51
CA GLY A 117 27.57 -34.00 -10.46
C GLY A 117 27.41 -32.80 -9.53
N ILE A 118 27.92 -31.63 -9.89
CA ILE A 118 27.91 -30.44 -9.02
C ILE A 118 26.54 -29.76 -9.09
N PRO A 119 25.82 -29.59 -7.96
CA PRO A 119 24.55 -28.86 -7.96
C PRO A 119 24.76 -27.36 -8.15
N HIS A 120 23.92 -26.77 -9.01
CA HIS A 120 23.88 -25.35 -9.32
C HIS A 120 22.48 -24.79 -9.12
N LEU A 121 22.42 -23.58 -8.58
CA LEU A 121 21.21 -22.82 -8.38
C LEU A 121 21.26 -21.55 -9.23
N VAL A 122 20.15 -21.23 -9.90
CA VAL A 122 20.00 -19.97 -10.64
C VAL A 122 18.93 -19.11 -10.00
N THR A 123 19.29 -17.85 -9.74
CA THR A 123 18.41 -16.86 -9.14
C THR A 123 17.65 -16.03 -10.18
N HIS A 124 16.72 -15.21 -9.70
CA HIS A 124 15.96 -14.28 -10.54
C HIS A 124 16.80 -13.21 -11.24
N ASP A 125 17.90 -12.78 -10.61
CA ASP A 125 18.92 -11.86 -11.13
C ASP A 125 20.05 -12.60 -11.87
N ALA A 126 19.78 -13.81 -12.36
CA ALA A 126 20.68 -14.61 -13.20
C ALA A 126 22.05 -14.96 -12.56
N ARG A 127 22.18 -14.90 -11.22
CA ARG A 127 23.36 -15.41 -10.53
C ARG A 127 23.30 -16.93 -10.48
N THR A 128 24.45 -17.56 -10.72
CA THR A 128 24.61 -19.00 -10.58
C THR A 128 25.48 -19.30 -9.37
N ILE A 129 24.91 -19.98 -8.38
CA ILE A 129 25.60 -20.35 -7.14
C ILE A 129 25.86 -21.85 -7.17
N ARG A 130 27.10 -22.24 -6.83
CA ARG A 130 27.55 -23.63 -6.80
C ARG A 130 27.42 -24.17 -5.38
N TYR A 131 27.16 -25.46 -5.25
CA TYR A 131 27.01 -26.13 -3.95
C TYR A 131 25.96 -25.48 -3.03
N PRO A 132 24.71 -25.28 -3.50
CA PRO A 132 23.63 -24.87 -2.60
C PRO A 132 23.31 -25.97 -1.60
N ASP A 133 22.71 -25.58 -0.46
CA ASP A 133 22.14 -26.53 0.50
C ASP A 133 21.05 -27.41 -0.19
N PRO A 134 21.09 -28.75 -0.06
CA PRO A 134 20.07 -29.65 -0.60
C PRO A 134 18.62 -29.35 -0.19
N LEU A 135 18.44 -28.67 0.95
CA LEU A 135 17.13 -28.25 1.46
C LEU A 135 16.46 -27.16 0.62
N ILE A 136 17.24 -26.40 -0.16
CA ILE A 136 16.74 -25.31 -0.99
C ILE A 136 16.05 -25.88 -2.23
N LYS A 137 14.82 -25.44 -2.49
CA LYS A 137 14.00 -25.84 -3.64
C LYS A 137 13.66 -24.64 -4.54
N VAL A 138 13.02 -24.94 -5.67
CA VAL A 138 12.60 -23.93 -6.63
C VAL A 138 11.47 -23.08 -6.03
N ASN A 139 11.52 -21.77 -6.27
CA ASN A 139 10.66 -20.72 -5.71
C ASN A 139 10.94 -20.30 -4.27
N ASP A 140 11.87 -20.95 -3.59
CA ASP A 140 12.41 -20.45 -2.34
C ASP A 140 13.18 -19.15 -2.56
N THR A 141 13.49 -18.46 -1.48
CA THR A 141 14.33 -17.26 -1.49
C THR A 141 15.56 -17.48 -0.67
N ILE A 142 16.69 -17.04 -1.20
CA ILE A 142 17.99 -17.13 -0.56
C ILE A 142 18.48 -15.73 -0.22
N GLN A 143 19.15 -15.61 0.91
CA GLN A 143 19.85 -14.41 1.33
C GLN A 143 21.31 -14.55 0.88
N ILE A 144 21.73 -13.63 0.02
CA ILE A 144 23.08 -13.60 -0.54
C ILE A 144 23.83 -12.44 0.11
N ASP A 145 25.03 -12.74 0.60
CA ASP A 145 26.00 -11.71 0.94
C ASP A 145 26.66 -11.18 -0.34
N LEU A 146 26.66 -9.87 -0.54
CA LEU A 146 27.12 -9.24 -1.78
C LEU A 146 28.63 -9.24 -1.93
N GLU A 147 29.37 -9.26 -0.82
CA GLU A 147 30.83 -9.28 -0.84
C GLU A 147 31.36 -10.66 -1.27
N THR A 148 30.89 -11.71 -0.59
CA THR A 148 31.35 -13.08 -0.86
C THR A 148 30.58 -13.77 -1.98
N GLY A 149 29.36 -13.32 -2.28
CA GLY A 149 28.44 -13.98 -3.22
C GLY A 149 27.93 -15.33 -2.73
N ARG A 150 28.09 -15.65 -1.43
CA ARG A 150 27.66 -16.90 -0.82
C ARG A 150 26.25 -16.74 -0.22
N ILE A 151 25.58 -17.87 -0.06
CA ILE A 151 24.28 -17.95 0.62
C ILE A 151 24.55 -17.92 2.12
N THR A 152 23.88 -17.03 2.84
CA THR A 152 23.90 -16.96 4.30
C THR A 152 22.74 -17.76 4.85
N ASP A 153 21.52 -17.35 4.49
CA ASP A 153 20.28 -17.99 4.92
C ASP A 153 19.33 -18.25 3.75
N PHE A 154 18.30 -19.05 3.99
CA PHE A 154 17.24 -19.27 3.01
C PHE A 154 15.87 -19.37 3.68
N ILE A 155 14.84 -19.06 2.90
CA ILE A 155 13.44 -18.99 3.30
C ILE A 155 12.63 -19.84 2.33
N LYS A 156 11.99 -20.88 2.87
CA LYS A 156 11.18 -21.82 2.09
C LYS A 156 9.89 -21.19 1.60
N PHE A 157 9.42 -21.63 0.43
CA PHE A 157 8.12 -21.28 -0.12
C PHE A 157 7.03 -22.17 0.48
N ASP A 158 6.53 -21.78 1.66
CA ASP A 158 5.48 -22.47 2.39
C ASP A 158 4.31 -21.55 2.74
N THR A 159 3.16 -22.15 3.05
CA THR A 159 2.00 -21.43 3.58
C THR A 159 2.34 -20.78 4.92
N GLY A 160 1.82 -19.59 5.14
CA GLY A 160 2.13 -18.78 6.30
C GLY A 160 3.38 -17.93 6.16
N ASN A 161 4.14 -17.97 5.06
CA ASN A 161 5.27 -17.04 4.88
C ASN A 161 4.83 -15.71 4.24
N LEU A 162 5.58 -14.64 4.54
CA LEU A 162 5.36 -13.30 4.04
C LEU A 162 5.95 -13.18 2.63
N CYS A 163 5.16 -12.64 1.71
CA CYS A 163 5.53 -12.54 0.31
C CYS A 163 5.14 -11.18 -0.29
N MET A 164 5.87 -10.78 -1.31
CA MET A 164 5.55 -9.65 -2.18
C MET A 164 5.27 -10.15 -3.59
N VAL A 165 4.30 -9.51 -4.22
CA VAL A 165 3.96 -9.76 -5.62
C VAL A 165 4.89 -8.95 -6.53
N THR A 166 5.58 -9.61 -7.45
CA THR A 166 6.54 -9.02 -8.40
C THR A 166 6.00 -8.85 -9.82
N GLY A 167 4.76 -9.27 -10.09
CA GLY A 167 4.14 -9.13 -11.41
C GLY A 167 2.62 -9.23 -11.43
N GLY A 168 2.01 -8.76 -12.52
CA GLY A 168 0.55 -8.80 -12.72
C GLY A 168 -0.18 -7.62 -12.06
N ALA A 169 -1.52 -7.73 -11.94
CA ALA A 169 -2.36 -6.65 -11.44
C ALA A 169 -2.12 -6.28 -9.96
N ASN A 170 -1.67 -7.25 -9.16
CA ASN A 170 -1.42 -7.08 -7.73
C ASN A 170 0.05 -6.70 -7.40
N LEU A 171 0.81 -6.23 -8.39
CA LEU A 171 2.23 -5.87 -8.26
C LEU A 171 2.49 -4.91 -7.07
N GLY A 172 3.50 -5.25 -6.26
CA GLY A 172 3.94 -4.45 -5.12
C GLY A 172 3.08 -4.56 -3.86
N ARG A 173 2.07 -5.44 -3.84
CA ARG A 173 1.37 -5.81 -2.61
C ARG A 173 2.19 -6.82 -1.81
N ILE A 174 2.09 -6.73 -0.48
CA ILE A 174 2.74 -7.65 0.46
C ILE A 174 1.67 -8.29 1.34
N GLY A 175 1.70 -9.61 1.44
CA GLY A 175 0.80 -10.35 2.29
C GLY A 175 1.35 -11.71 2.67
N VAL A 176 0.58 -12.44 3.46
CA VAL A 176 0.91 -13.80 3.90
C VAL A 176 0.30 -14.79 2.93
N ILE A 177 1.06 -15.81 2.54
CA ILE A 177 0.57 -16.90 1.70
C ILE A 177 -0.41 -17.73 2.52
N THR A 178 -1.66 -17.87 2.08
CA THR A 178 -2.67 -18.66 2.78
C THR A 178 -2.78 -20.06 2.22
N ASN A 179 -2.93 -20.17 0.90
CA ASN A 179 -3.13 -21.44 0.21
C ASN A 179 -2.42 -21.45 -1.14
N ARG A 180 -1.95 -22.63 -1.55
CA ARG A 180 -1.38 -22.90 -2.86
C ARG A 180 -2.25 -23.93 -3.57
N GLU A 181 -2.90 -23.49 -4.63
CA GLU A 181 -3.66 -24.35 -5.53
C GLU A 181 -2.75 -24.84 -6.65
N ARG A 182 -2.61 -26.17 -6.75
CA ARG A 182 -1.79 -26.80 -7.79
C ARG A 182 -2.68 -27.27 -8.91
N HIS A 183 -2.36 -26.84 -10.14
CA HIS A 183 -3.06 -27.27 -11.34
C HIS A 183 -2.08 -28.03 -12.24
N PRO A 184 -2.14 -29.37 -12.28
CA PRO A 184 -1.22 -30.13 -13.12
C PRO A 184 -1.42 -29.74 -14.60
N GLY A 185 -0.31 -29.43 -15.28
CA GLY A 185 -0.33 -28.99 -16.68
C GLY A 185 -0.68 -27.51 -16.89
N SER A 186 -1.01 -26.76 -15.84
CA SER A 186 -1.32 -25.32 -15.91
C SER A 186 -0.49 -24.53 -14.89
N PHE A 187 -0.80 -23.24 -14.76
CA PHE A 187 -0.13 -22.37 -13.79
C PHE A 187 -0.69 -22.59 -12.40
N ASP A 188 0.20 -22.87 -11.44
CA ASP A 188 -0.14 -22.87 -10.01
C ASP A 188 -0.61 -21.46 -9.57
N VAL A 189 -1.72 -21.45 -8.84
CA VAL A 189 -2.33 -20.24 -8.28
C VAL A 189 -2.08 -20.21 -6.78
N VAL A 190 -1.79 -19.03 -6.26
CA VAL A 190 -1.49 -18.85 -4.84
C VAL A 190 -2.34 -17.72 -4.30
N HIS A 191 -3.02 -18.02 -3.21
CA HIS A 191 -3.83 -17.09 -2.46
C HIS A 191 -2.99 -16.39 -1.41
N VAL A 192 -3.09 -15.06 -1.38
CA VAL A 192 -2.35 -14.19 -0.49
C VAL A 192 -3.34 -13.31 0.25
N LYS A 193 -3.11 -13.13 1.55
CA LYS A 193 -3.90 -12.24 2.41
C LYS A 193 -3.04 -11.10 2.92
N ASP A 194 -3.45 -9.88 2.63
CA ASP A 194 -2.80 -8.66 3.12
C ASP A 194 -3.03 -8.48 4.63
N ALA A 195 -2.22 -7.63 5.26
CA ALA A 195 -2.40 -7.23 6.67
C ALA A 195 -3.80 -6.63 6.95
N ASN A 196 -4.42 -5.99 5.95
CA ASN A 196 -5.76 -5.42 6.07
C ASN A 196 -6.90 -6.45 5.92
N GLY A 197 -6.58 -7.74 5.77
CA GLY A 197 -7.56 -8.80 5.60
C GLY A 197 -8.05 -9.01 4.16
N ASN A 198 -7.66 -8.15 3.22
CA ASN A 198 -7.97 -8.32 1.80
C ASN A 198 -7.26 -9.57 1.26
N SER A 199 -8.01 -10.43 0.58
CA SER A 199 -7.48 -11.63 -0.05
C SER A 199 -7.45 -11.45 -1.57
N PHE A 200 -6.36 -11.89 -2.21
CA PHE A 200 -6.25 -11.92 -3.66
C PHE A 200 -5.44 -13.13 -4.11
N ALA A 201 -5.52 -13.46 -5.41
CA ALA A 201 -4.80 -14.56 -6.01
C ALA A 201 -3.79 -14.07 -7.04
N THR A 202 -2.66 -14.76 -7.16
CA THR A 202 -1.66 -14.52 -8.20
C THR A 202 -1.05 -15.84 -8.69
N ARG A 203 -0.42 -15.83 -9.86
CA ARG A 203 0.38 -16.96 -10.34
C ARG A 203 1.63 -17.13 -9.48
N LEU A 204 2.03 -18.38 -9.24
CA LEU A 204 3.21 -18.72 -8.46
C LEU A 204 4.52 -18.06 -8.97
N SER A 205 4.63 -17.82 -10.27
CA SER A 205 5.79 -17.13 -10.86
C SER A 205 5.99 -15.72 -10.28
N ASN A 206 4.89 -15.04 -9.95
CA ASN A 206 4.87 -13.63 -9.56
C ASN A 206 5.01 -13.44 -8.05
N ILE A 207 5.19 -14.52 -7.29
CA ILE A 207 5.35 -14.43 -5.83
C ILE A 207 6.83 -14.46 -5.49
N PHE A 208 7.23 -13.57 -4.60
CA PHE A 208 8.56 -13.52 -4.02
C PHE A 208 8.44 -13.59 -2.49
N VAL A 209 9.01 -14.61 -1.88
CA VAL A 209 8.98 -14.75 -0.42
C VAL A 209 10.03 -13.83 0.18
N ILE A 210 9.66 -13.13 1.25
CA ILE A 210 10.51 -12.12 1.86
C ILE A 210 10.94 -12.55 3.26
N GLY A 211 10.04 -13.20 4.00
CA GLY A 211 10.22 -13.44 5.41
C GLY A 211 9.28 -14.51 5.95
N LYS A 212 9.60 -15.02 7.15
CA LYS A 212 8.69 -15.84 7.95
C LYS A 212 7.68 -14.94 8.66
N SER A 213 6.41 -15.34 8.74
CA SER A 213 5.32 -14.49 9.27
C SER A 213 5.43 -14.12 10.74
N LYS A 214 6.01 -14.97 11.58
CA LYS A 214 5.99 -14.78 13.04
C LYS A 214 7.01 -13.78 13.57
N GLU A 215 8.05 -13.45 12.80
CA GLU A 215 9.19 -12.65 13.30
C GLU A 215 9.28 -11.27 12.61
N ASN A 216 8.93 -11.15 11.32
CA ASN A 216 9.26 -9.97 10.53
C ASN A 216 8.26 -8.79 10.60
N LEU A 217 7.16 -8.93 11.35
CA LEU A 217 6.25 -7.81 11.61
C LEU A 217 6.65 -7.00 12.87
N ALA A 218 7.57 -7.52 13.70
CA ALA A 218 7.89 -6.94 15.01
C ALA A 218 9.39 -6.74 15.31
N THR A 219 10.33 -7.31 14.54
CA THR A 219 11.77 -7.17 14.84
C THR A 219 12.54 -6.43 13.75
N ASN A 220 13.37 -5.46 14.18
CA ASN A 220 14.32 -4.64 13.43
C ASN A 220 15.45 -5.44 12.70
N HIS A 221 15.22 -6.69 12.35
CA HIS A 221 16.10 -7.55 11.54
C HIS A 221 15.40 -8.10 10.28
N GLY A 222 14.12 -7.79 10.08
CA GLY A 222 13.42 -7.93 8.80
C GLY A 222 13.33 -6.58 8.12
N PHE A 223 13.60 -6.52 6.82
CA PHE A 223 13.59 -5.28 6.01
C PHE A 223 12.44 -4.34 6.41
N PRO A 224 12.72 -3.05 6.71
CA PRO A 224 11.68 -2.07 6.93
C PRO A 224 11.04 -1.75 5.58
N TYR A 225 10.07 -2.58 5.15
CA TYR A 225 9.14 -2.15 4.12
C TYR A 225 8.35 -0.97 4.68
N PRO A 226 8.04 0.07 3.88
CA PRO A 226 7.31 1.24 4.36
C PRO A 226 5.90 0.83 4.83
N VAL A 227 5.78 0.50 6.13
CA VAL A 227 4.66 -0.22 6.77
C VAL A 227 3.32 0.48 6.53
N GLU A 228 3.32 1.81 6.42
CA GLU A 228 2.10 2.60 6.18
C GLU A 228 1.58 2.59 4.72
N ARG A 229 2.37 2.10 3.76
CA ARG A 229 2.02 2.11 2.32
C ARG A 229 1.89 0.74 1.69
N VAL A 230 1.87 -0.33 2.48
CA VAL A 230 1.97 -1.71 1.98
C VAL A 230 0.65 -2.26 1.42
N SER A 231 -0.48 -1.72 1.85
CA SER A 231 -1.80 -2.13 1.36
C SER A 231 -2.32 -1.19 0.27
N ALA A 232 -2.74 -1.74 -0.87
CA ALA A 232 -3.47 -0.97 -1.87
C ALA A 232 -4.85 -0.56 -1.31
N SER A 233 -5.00 0.71 -0.91
CA SER A 233 -6.31 1.23 -0.52
C SER A 233 -7.22 1.36 -1.76
N PRO A 234 -8.52 0.97 -1.67
CA PRO A 234 -9.50 1.25 -2.73
C PRO A 234 -9.52 2.74 -3.09
N LEU A 235 -9.85 3.07 -4.35
CA LEU A 235 -9.91 4.45 -4.82
C LEU A 235 -10.78 5.33 -3.91
N LEU A 236 -11.95 4.82 -3.52
CA LEU A 236 -12.87 5.47 -2.56
C LEU A 236 -12.20 5.85 -1.22
N LYS A 237 -11.28 5.00 -0.72
CA LYS A 237 -10.54 5.22 0.53
C LYS A 237 -9.36 6.19 0.36
N ARG A 238 -8.85 6.37 -0.87
CA ARG A 238 -7.83 7.37 -1.20
C ARG A 238 -8.45 8.76 -1.31
N GLU A 239 -9.56 8.88 -2.02
CA GLU A 239 -10.29 10.14 -2.19
C GLU A 239 -10.78 10.68 -0.84
N THR A 240 -11.28 9.82 0.04
CA THR A 240 -11.69 10.22 1.40
C THR A 240 -10.52 10.54 2.35
N ARG A 241 -9.29 10.08 2.06
CA ARG A 241 -8.08 10.48 2.80
C ARG A 241 -7.61 11.88 2.40
N ASP A 242 -7.71 12.20 1.12
CA ASP A 242 -7.33 13.51 0.57
C ASP A 242 -8.40 14.57 0.88
N TRP A 243 -9.65 14.15 1.09
CA TRP A 243 -10.75 14.97 1.60
C TRP A 243 -10.52 15.36 3.06
N ARG A 244 -10.12 16.61 3.30
CA ARG A 244 -10.05 17.21 4.65
C ARG A 244 -11.25 18.14 4.87
N PRO A 245 -12.28 17.73 5.63
CA PRO A 245 -13.45 18.59 5.88
C PRO A 245 -13.07 19.93 6.52
N ASN A 246 -12.08 19.94 7.42
CA ASN A 246 -11.68 21.14 8.15
C ASN A 246 -10.99 22.22 7.29
N ARG A 247 -10.44 21.86 6.11
CA ARG A 247 -9.80 22.84 5.22
C ARG A 247 -10.83 23.63 4.40
N ALA A 248 -11.89 22.95 3.95
CA ALA A 248 -13.01 23.59 3.28
C ALA A 248 -13.80 24.51 4.24
N VAL A 249 -13.98 24.10 5.50
CA VAL A 249 -14.62 24.93 6.53
C VAL A 249 -13.75 26.14 6.89
N ALA A 250 -12.42 25.97 7.01
CA ALA A 250 -11.51 27.09 7.27
C ALA A 250 -11.47 28.12 6.12
N GLU A 251 -11.46 27.68 4.86
CA GLU A 251 -11.53 28.58 3.69
C GLU A 251 -12.89 29.31 3.61
N MET A 252 -13.97 28.65 4.01
CA MET A 252 -15.31 29.24 4.05
C MET A 252 -15.44 30.27 5.19
N SER A 253 -14.91 29.97 6.39
CA SER A 253 -14.84 30.91 7.51
C SER A 253 -13.94 32.12 7.23
N SER A 254 -12.82 31.96 6.51
CA SER A 254 -11.97 33.08 6.09
C SER A 254 -12.63 33.97 5.04
N ARG A 255 -13.44 33.38 4.14
CA ARG A 255 -14.22 34.15 3.16
C ARG A 255 -15.42 34.87 3.77
N LEU A 256 -15.92 34.39 4.91
CA LEU A 256 -16.98 35.02 5.70
C LEU A 256 -16.45 36.03 6.73
N GLY A 257 -15.14 36.29 6.78
CA GLY A 257 -14.57 37.37 7.62
C GLY A 257 -14.65 37.14 9.13
N LEU A 258 -14.75 35.91 9.60
CA LEU A 258 -14.89 35.58 11.04
C LEU A 258 -13.54 35.40 11.76
N GLY A 259 -12.50 36.13 11.34
CA GLY A 259 -11.21 36.18 12.03
C GLY A 259 -11.08 37.49 12.80
N GLY A 260 -11.34 37.47 14.11
CA GLY A 260 -11.24 38.66 14.95
C GLY A 260 -9.81 38.93 15.42
N ASP A 261 -9.26 40.07 15.03
CA ASP A 261 -8.28 40.79 15.84
C ASP A 261 -9.03 41.61 16.90
N GLY A 262 -8.57 41.53 18.14
CA GLY A 262 -9.23 42.10 19.30
C GLY A 262 -9.50 43.59 19.17
N LYS A 263 -10.78 43.96 19.30
CA LYS A 263 -11.26 45.20 19.92
C LYS A 263 -12.72 44.99 20.32
N GLU A 264 -13.03 45.29 21.58
CA GLU A 264 -14.40 45.32 22.12
C GLU A 264 -15.29 46.15 21.20
N ASN A 265 -16.39 45.55 20.75
CA ASN A 265 -17.67 46.20 20.55
C ASN A 265 -18.78 45.14 20.58
N THR A 266 -19.90 45.50 21.19
CA THR A 266 -21.08 44.68 21.50
C THR A 266 -21.59 43.83 20.32
N PRO A 267 -22.03 42.58 20.53
CA PRO A 267 -22.44 41.71 19.44
C PRO A 267 -23.84 42.05 18.90
N ASP A 268 -23.91 42.36 17.61
CA ASP A 268 -25.18 42.37 16.88
C ASP A 268 -25.73 40.94 16.76
N LYS A 269 -27.05 40.79 16.99
CA LYS A 269 -27.78 39.52 17.16
C LYS A 269 -27.67 38.55 15.97
N GLU A 270 -27.23 39.01 14.81
CA GLU A 270 -27.06 38.20 13.59
C GLU A 270 -25.74 37.38 13.58
N GLY A 271 -24.68 37.88 14.24
CA GLY A 271 -23.38 37.20 14.28
C GLY A 271 -23.36 35.95 15.17
N THR A 272 -24.12 35.97 16.27
CA THR A 272 -24.27 34.83 17.19
C THR A 272 -25.04 33.66 16.56
N ALA A 273 -26.06 33.94 15.74
CA ALA A 273 -26.84 32.89 15.08
C ALA A 273 -26.06 32.14 13.99
N ALA A 274 -25.20 32.85 13.25
CA ALA A 274 -24.34 32.26 12.24
C ALA A 274 -23.24 31.37 12.86
N LEU A 275 -22.68 31.79 14.00
CA LEU A 275 -21.67 31.03 14.73
C LEU A 275 -22.27 29.72 15.32
N ASP A 276 -23.51 29.77 15.82
CA ASP A 276 -24.21 28.61 16.35
C ASP A 276 -24.68 27.65 15.24
N LEU A 277 -25.07 28.15 14.06
CA LEU A 277 -25.35 27.32 12.89
C LEU A 277 -24.09 26.62 12.35
N ALA A 278 -22.94 27.30 12.35
CA ALA A 278 -21.68 26.70 11.91
C ALA A 278 -21.18 25.62 12.89
N LYS A 279 -21.31 25.86 14.21
CA LYS A 279 -20.98 24.87 15.24
C LYS A 279 -21.91 23.67 15.21
N THR A 280 -23.23 23.88 15.06
CA THR A 280 -24.22 22.80 14.96
C THR A 280 -24.01 21.94 13.71
N LEU A 281 -23.73 22.55 12.55
CA LEU A 281 -23.38 21.83 11.32
C LEU A 281 -22.07 21.04 11.45
N SER A 282 -21.07 21.59 12.15
CA SER A 282 -19.81 20.89 12.46
C SER A 282 -20.05 19.65 13.34
N THR A 283 -20.84 19.78 14.41
CA THR A 283 -21.21 18.64 15.26
C THR A 283 -22.06 17.60 14.52
N LEU A 284 -23.01 18.02 13.68
CA LEU A 284 -23.83 17.10 12.87
C LEU A 284 -23.00 16.32 11.84
N LEU A 285 -22.02 16.97 11.20
CA LEU A 285 -21.08 16.32 10.30
C LEU A 285 -20.18 15.31 11.03
N SER A 286 -19.72 15.65 12.25
CA SER A 286 -18.93 14.72 13.08
C SER A 286 -19.74 13.50 13.56
N LEU A 287 -21.04 13.67 13.85
CA LEU A 287 -21.98 12.60 14.22
C LEU A 287 -22.31 11.68 13.03
N LEU A 288 -22.41 12.22 11.82
CA LEU A 288 -22.58 11.45 10.59
C LEU A 288 -21.34 10.60 10.25
N ASP A 289 -20.13 11.12 10.54
CA ASP A 289 -18.88 10.36 10.40
C ASP A 289 -18.72 9.27 11.48
N PHE A 290 -19.24 9.48 12.69
CA PHE A 290 -19.26 8.45 13.74
C PHE A 290 -20.20 7.29 13.36
N LYS A 291 -21.39 7.59 12.81
CA LYS A 291 -22.35 6.57 12.34
C LYS A 291 -21.89 5.80 11.11
N ARG A 292 -21.07 6.40 10.23
CA ARG A 292 -20.46 5.72 9.07
C ARG A 292 -19.35 4.75 9.42
N LYS A 293 -18.66 4.94 10.56
CA LYS A 293 -17.60 4.04 11.03
C LYS A 293 -18.13 2.83 11.80
N SER A 294 -19.40 2.84 12.25
CA SER A 294 -19.93 1.84 13.19
C SER A 294 -20.89 0.79 12.58
N VAL A 295 -21.04 0.67 11.26
CA VAL A 295 -21.92 -0.36 10.66
C VAL A 295 -21.20 -1.10 9.53
N PRO A 296 -20.80 -2.38 9.73
CA PRO A 296 -20.47 -3.25 8.62
C PRO A 296 -21.73 -3.93 8.10
N SER A 297 -21.85 -3.97 6.76
CA SER A 297 -22.68 -4.89 5.95
C SER A 297 -24.18 -4.96 6.28
N PHE A 298 -25.05 -4.41 5.44
CA PHE A 298 -26.33 -5.05 5.05
C PHE A 298 -27.02 -4.27 3.92
N ILE A 299 -27.57 -5.04 2.97
CA ILE A 299 -28.66 -4.70 2.03
C ILE A 299 -28.28 -4.12 0.65
N SER A 300 -28.20 -5.07 -0.28
CA SER A 300 -28.72 -5.00 -1.65
C SER A 300 -30.13 -4.40 -1.75
N GLY A 301 -30.38 -3.49 -2.70
CA GLY A 301 -31.74 -3.26 -3.21
C GLY A 301 -32.14 -1.81 -3.48
N LEU A 302 -32.21 -1.50 -4.78
CA LEU A 302 -33.11 -0.58 -5.46
C LEU A 302 -32.77 0.94 -5.59
N PRO A 303 -33.19 1.57 -6.71
CA PRO A 303 -32.72 2.86 -7.20
C PRO A 303 -33.60 4.02 -6.73
N ALA A 304 -33.01 5.20 -6.55
CA ALA A 304 -33.73 6.43 -6.20
C ALA A 304 -33.47 7.54 -7.23
N THR A 305 -34.32 7.60 -8.26
CA THR A 305 -34.61 8.80 -9.02
C THR A 305 -36.12 8.90 -9.16
N ALA A 306 -36.67 10.09 -8.92
CA ALA A 306 -38.10 10.45 -8.90
C ALA A 306 -38.84 10.14 -7.58
N VAL A 307 -38.90 11.11 -6.67
CA VAL A 307 -40.08 11.65 -5.97
C VAL A 307 -39.55 12.73 -5.01
N LEU A 308 -39.30 13.94 -5.50
CA LEU A 308 -38.98 15.08 -4.62
C LEU A 308 -39.34 16.44 -5.24
N ASN A 309 -40.29 16.45 -6.20
CA ASN A 309 -40.72 17.69 -6.87
C ASN A 309 -42.22 17.99 -6.77
N SER A 310 -42.99 17.31 -5.90
CA SER A 310 -44.43 17.54 -5.77
C SER A 310 -44.89 18.24 -4.47
N ASN A 311 -44.03 18.46 -3.48
CA ASN A 311 -44.48 18.96 -2.16
C ASN A 311 -44.06 20.41 -1.82
N LEU A 312 -43.53 21.18 -2.77
CA LEU A 312 -43.12 22.58 -2.55
C LEU A 312 -44.17 23.63 -3.00
N ARG A 313 -45.38 23.22 -3.40
CA ARG A 313 -46.45 24.13 -3.86
C ARG A 313 -47.70 24.23 -2.98
N SER A 314 -47.80 23.53 -1.85
CA SER A 314 -49.04 23.51 -1.04
C SER A 314 -48.95 24.14 0.36
N LEU A 315 -47.80 24.71 0.77
CA LEU A 315 -47.59 25.25 2.13
C LEU A 315 -47.58 26.79 2.21
N GLN A 316 -48.33 27.49 1.33
CA GLN A 316 -48.43 28.96 1.37
C GLN A 316 -49.77 29.51 1.88
N ASN A 317 -50.71 28.70 2.37
CA ASN A 317 -51.96 29.20 2.92
C ASN A 317 -52.50 28.33 4.06
N ARG A 318 -52.37 28.79 5.32
CA ARG A 318 -53.46 28.89 6.35
C ARG A 318 -52.90 29.14 7.78
N LYS A 319 -53.56 30.07 8.49
CA LYS A 319 -53.32 30.55 9.87
C LYS A 319 -53.72 29.51 10.96
N PRO A 320 -53.31 29.70 12.25
CA PRO A 320 -53.38 28.69 13.30
C PRO A 320 -54.57 28.85 14.30
N ALA A 321 -54.94 27.78 15.02
CA ALA A 321 -55.81 27.77 16.21
C ALA A 321 -55.63 26.43 17.01
N PRO A 322 -56.18 26.25 18.25
CA PRO A 322 -55.44 26.17 19.53
C PRO A 322 -55.52 24.78 20.23
N PRO A 323 -54.88 24.57 21.42
CA PRO A 323 -54.63 23.23 21.98
C PRO A 323 -55.75 22.69 22.90
N PRO A 324 -55.87 21.35 23.07
CA PRO A 324 -56.78 20.72 24.03
C PRO A 324 -56.13 20.26 25.36
N PRO A 325 -56.93 19.95 26.41
CA PRO A 325 -56.52 19.89 27.82
C PRO A 325 -56.28 18.48 28.41
N HIS A 326 -55.73 18.46 29.63
CA HIS A 326 -55.41 17.28 30.48
C HIS A 326 -56.58 16.79 31.35
N HIS A 327 -56.67 15.47 31.57
CA HIS A 327 -57.15 14.70 32.76
C HIS A 327 -56.97 13.19 32.42
N GLY A 328 -56.68 12.19 33.25
CA GLY A 328 -56.50 12.02 34.70
C GLY A 328 -56.84 10.55 35.06
N THR A 329 -55.89 9.84 35.71
CA THR A 329 -56.03 8.69 36.66
C THR A 329 -56.80 7.40 36.32
N ALA A 330 -56.17 6.21 36.52
CA ALA A 330 -56.58 5.21 37.55
C ALA A 330 -55.82 3.84 37.50
N ARG A 331 -55.13 3.55 38.62
CA ARG A 331 -54.86 2.30 39.39
C ARG A 331 -54.84 0.87 38.78
N SER A 332 -53.79 0.15 39.21
CA SER A 332 -53.49 -1.29 39.35
C SER A 332 -54.39 -2.03 40.41
N PRO A 333 -54.43 -3.40 40.56
CA PRO A 333 -53.31 -4.29 40.98
C PRO A 333 -53.30 -5.75 40.43
N ALA A 334 -52.25 -6.52 40.82
CA ALA A 334 -51.91 -7.93 40.51
C ALA A 334 -52.59 -8.96 41.46
N PRO A 335 -52.03 -10.17 41.76
CA PRO A 335 -51.67 -11.39 40.98
C PRO A 335 -52.30 -12.71 41.53
N HIS A 336 -52.24 -13.85 40.82
CA HIS A 336 -52.32 -15.26 41.30
C HIS A 336 -52.09 -16.18 40.07
N GLY A 337 -51.44 -17.36 40.05
CA GLY A 337 -50.80 -18.25 41.01
C GLY A 337 -50.65 -19.65 40.36
N GLN A 338 -49.54 -20.37 40.63
CA GLN A 338 -49.32 -21.85 40.60
C GLN A 338 -49.59 -22.61 39.26
N CYS A 339 -48.94 -23.72 38.89
CA CYS A 339 -48.44 -24.89 39.61
C CYS A 339 -47.42 -25.69 38.77
N ALA A 340 -46.77 -26.68 39.39
CA ALA A 340 -45.61 -27.44 38.92
C ALA A 340 -45.92 -28.88 38.44
N ALA A 341 -44.89 -29.52 37.86
CA ALA A 341 -44.49 -30.95 37.97
C ALA A 341 -44.97 -32.03 36.94
N GLY A 342 -44.03 -32.98 36.68
CA GLY A 342 -44.23 -34.35 36.17
C GLY A 342 -43.82 -34.57 34.70
N GLN A 343 -42.64 -35.10 34.34
CA GLN A 343 -42.23 -36.53 34.31
C GLN A 343 -43.28 -37.51 33.75
N LEU A 344 -43.11 -37.92 32.48
CA LEU A 344 -42.67 -39.25 32.03
C LEU A 344 -42.43 -39.25 30.52
#